data_AF-X1RHN0-F1
#
_entry.id   AF-X1RHN0-F1
#
_cell.length_a   1.000
_cell.length_b   1.000
_cell.length_c   1.000
_cell.angle_alpha   90.00
_cell.angle_beta   90.00
_cell.angle_gamma   90.00
#
_symmetry.space_group_name_H-M   'P 1'
#
loop_
_entity.id
_entity.type
_entity.pdbx_description
1 polymer ?
#
loop_
_entity_poly.entity_id
_entity_poly.type
_entity_poly.pdbx_seq_one_letter_code
_entity_poly.pdbx_strand_id
1 'polypeptide(L)'
;GNEACVEGAILSGVRFFAGYPITPSSEIAEGMARKLPQIGGKFIQMEDEIASMAAVIGASIAGLKSLTATSGPGMCLKQENLGFAIINEIPCVVVDAQRVGPSTGSPTKPSQGDMMQARWGTHGDHPIIALAPSTVSEILTLTI
;
A
#
# COMPACT_ATOMS: atom_id res chain seq x y z
N GLY A 1 -0.78 -10.11 -11.01
CA GLY A 1 -0.24 -8.93 -10.31
C GLY A 1 -0.66 -8.95 -8.86
N ASN A 2 -1.92 -8.63 -8.59
CA ASN A 2 -2.47 -8.55 -7.23
C ASN A 2 -2.25 -9.82 -6.39
N GLU A 3 -2.51 -11.00 -6.94
CA GLU A 3 -2.25 -12.28 -6.25
C GLU A 3 -0.76 -12.44 -5.85
N ALA A 4 0.17 -12.14 -6.76
CA ALA A 4 1.60 -12.22 -6.47
C ALA A 4 2.03 -11.22 -5.38
N CYS A 5 1.41 -10.04 -5.33
CA CYS A 5 1.61 -9.08 -4.24
C CYS A 5 1.14 -9.65 -2.90
N VAL A 6 -0.02 -10.31 -2.87
CA VAL A 6 -0.56 -10.96 -1.67
C VAL A 6 0.37 -12.09 -1.20
N GLU A 7 0.80 -12.98 -2.10
CA GLU A 7 1.74 -14.05 -1.75
C GLU A 7 3.07 -13.49 -1.26
N GLY A 8 3.63 -12.48 -1.95
CA GLY A 8 4.89 -11.85 -1.58
C GLY A 8 4.82 -11.24 -0.18
N ALA A 9 3.74 -10.52 0.13
CA ALA A 9 3.51 -9.94 1.45
C ALA A 9 3.43 -11.01 2.55
N ILE A 10 2.74 -12.13 2.28
CA ILE A 10 2.63 -13.22 3.25
C ILE A 10 3.98 -13.89 3.50
N LEU A 11 4.72 -14.18 2.42
CA LEU A 11 6.05 -14.79 2.47
C LEU A 11 7.06 -13.89 3.19
N SER A 12 6.94 -12.56 3.06
CA SER A 12 7.81 -11.58 3.74
C SER A 12 7.51 -11.41 5.23
N GLY A 13 6.43 -12.01 5.71
CA GLY A 13 6.04 -11.98 7.11
C GLY A 13 5.08 -10.85 7.48
N VAL A 14 4.38 -10.24 6.51
CA VAL A 14 3.30 -9.28 6.82
C VAL A 14 2.26 -9.97 7.70
N ARG A 15 1.87 -9.29 8.79
CA ARG A 15 0.85 -9.76 9.75
C ARG A 15 -0.26 -8.76 9.98
N PHE A 16 -0.21 -7.59 9.34
CA PHE A 16 -1.27 -6.61 9.41
C PHE A 16 -1.54 -5.97 8.05
N PHE A 17 -2.82 -5.85 7.70
CA PHE A 17 -3.27 -5.08 6.55
C PHE A 17 -4.44 -4.18 6.94
N ALA A 18 -4.37 -2.91 6.54
CA ALA A 18 -5.50 -2.00 6.60
C ALA A 18 -5.68 -1.31 5.24
N GLY A 19 -6.90 -1.27 4.71
CA GLY A 19 -7.18 -0.71 3.39
C GLY A 19 -8.58 -0.14 3.24
N TYR A 20 -8.75 0.71 2.24
CA TYR A 20 -10.05 1.19 1.76
C TYR A 20 -10.27 0.65 0.33
N PRO A 21 -11.47 0.15 -0.03
CA PRO A 21 -11.70 -0.43 -1.35
C PRO A 21 -11.54 0.60 -2.48
N ILE A 22 -10.61 0.34 -3.42
CA ILE A 22 -10.39 1.15 -4.60
C ILE A 22 -9.88 0.29 -5.76
N THR A 23 -10.46 0.43 -6.95
CA THR A 23 -9.97 -0.26 -8.16
C THR A 23 -8.65 0.37 -8.62
N PRO A 24 -7.62 -0.39 -9.04
CA PRO A 24 -7.54 -1.85 -9.17
C PRO A 24 -6.77 -2.53 -8.01
N SER A 25 -6.79 -1.98 -6.79
CA SER A 25 -6.12 -2.59 -5.62
C SER A 25 -7.04 -3.47 -4.77
N SER A 26 -8.35 -3.47 -5.01
CA SER A 26 -9.33 -4.22 -4.22
C SER A 26 -9.03 -5.73 -4.17
N GLU A 27 -8.54 -6.36 -5.23
CA GLU A 27 -8.23 -7.80 -5.18
C GLU A 27 -7.06 -8.12 -4.22
N ILE A 28 -6.15 -7.16 -3.98
CA ILE A 28 -5.11 -7.30 -2.94
C ILE A 28 -5.77 -7.32 -1.56
N ALA A 29 -6.67 -6.37 -1.29
CA ALA A 29 -7.40 -6.31 -0.03
C ALA A 29 -8.22 -7.58 0.21
N GLU A 30 -8.92 -8.09 -0.80
CA GLU A 30 -9.67 -9.35 -0.70
C GLU A 30 -8.77 -10.56 -0.43
N GLY A 31 -7.63 -10.65 -1.13
CA GLY A 31 -6.67 -11.72 -0.91
C GLY A 31 -6.10 -11.69 0.51
N MET A 32 -5.76 -10.50 1.01
CA MET A 32 -5.28 -10.30 2.38
C MET A 32 -6.36 -10.62 3.42
N ALA A 33 -7.61 -10.20 3.18
CA ALA A 33 -8.74 -10.52 4.05
C ALA A 33 -8.95 -12.03 4.20
N ARG A 34 -8.79 -12.78 3.11
CA ARG A 34 -8.92 -14.23 3.11
C ARG A 34 -7.73 -14.91 3.79
N LYS A 35 -6.49 -14.49 3.49
CA LYS A 35 -5.29 -15.24 3.86
C LYS A 35 -4.65 -14.82 5.19
N LEU A 36 -4.64 -13.54 5.54
CA LEU A 36 -3.98 -13.09 6.78
C LEU A 36 -4.52 -13.77 8.04
N PRO A 37 -5.85 -13.94 8.23
CA PRO A 37 -6.37 -14.60 9.43
C PRO A 37 -5.89 -16.04 9.58
N GLN A 38 -5.64 -16.74 8.47
CA GLN A 38 -5.20 -18.14 8.47
C GLN A 38 -3.76 -18.30 8.99
N ILE A 39 -2.96 -17.23 8.97
CA ILE A 39 -1.57 -17.20 9.44
C ILE A 39 -1.40 -16.34 10.70
N GLY A 40 -2.50 -16.08 11.42
CA GLY A 40 -2.51 -15.29 12.66
C GLY A 40 -2.39 -13.78 12.47
N GLY A 41 -2.44 -13.28 11.23
CA GLY A 41 -2.47 -11.86 10.92
C GLY A 41 -3.86 -11.23 11.08
N LYS A 42 -3.93 -9.91 10.94
CA LYS A 42 -5.16 -9.12 11.03
C LYS A 42 -5.40 -8.32 9.75
N PHE A 43 -6.64 -8.38 9.28
CA PHE A 43 -7.14 -7.54 8.19
C PHE A 43 -8.19 -6.59 8.78
N ILE A 44 -8.14 -5.32 8.38
CA ILE A 44 -9.18 -4.35 8.70
C ILE A 44 -9.52 -3.53 7.45
N GLN A 45 -10.80 -3.44 7.12
CA GLN A 45 -11.28 -2.45 6.16
C GLN A 45 -11.54 -1.16 6.93
N MET A 46 -10.86 -0.09 6.52
CA MET A 46 -11.03 1.22 7.14
C MET A 46 -12.08 2.04 6.40
N GLU A 47 -12.51 3.12 7.03
CA GLU A 47 -13.50 4.07 6.53
C GLU A 47 -13.00 4.90 5.34
N ASP A 48 -11.69 5.16 5.28
CA ASP A 48 -11.01 5.88 4.20
C ASP A 48 -9.51 5.54 4.14
N GLU A 49 -8.80 6.13 3.17
CA GLU A 49 -7.37 5.94 2.99
C GLU A 49 -6.50 6.58 4.07
N ILE A 50 -6.99 7.62 4.75
CA ILE A 50 -6.28 8.30 5.84
C ILE A 50 -6.23 7.36 7.05
N ALA A 51 -7.38 6.87 7.49
CA ALA A 51 -7.54 5.90 8.56
C ALA A 51 -6.81 4.59 8.26
N SER A 52 -6.87 4.13 7.01
CA SER A 52 -6.06 2.99 6.52
C SER A 52 -4.56 3.18 6.74
N MET A 53 -4.01 4.36 6.41
CA MET A 53 -2.58 4.59 6.63
C MET A 53 -2.25 4.72 8.11
N ALA A 54 -3.07 5.42 8.88
CA ALA A 54 -2.90 5.55 10.33
C ALA A 54 -2.89 4.18 11.03
N ALA A 55 -3.79 3.28 10.65
CA ALA A 55 -3.84 1.91 11.18
C ALA A 55 -2.58 1.09 10.82
N VAL A 56 -2.07 1.21 9.58
CA VAL A 56 -0.82 0.55 9.16
C VAL A 56 0.37 1.05 9.98
N ILE A 57 0.47 2.37 10.20
CA ILE A 57 1.51 2.99 11.02
C ILE A 57 1.41 2.48 12.46
N GLY A 58 0.21 2.50 13.05
CA GLY A 58 -0.02 1.99 14.41
C GLY A 58 0.37 0.53 14.57
N ALA A 59 0.05 -0.33 13.58
CA ALA A 59 0.46 -1.72 13.59
C ALA A 59 1.98 -1.91 13.49
N SER A 60 2.67 -1.06 12.74
CA SER A 60 4.14 -1.08 12.66
C SER A 60 4.80 -0.68 13.98
N ILE A 61 4.30 0.38 14.63
CA ILE A 61 4.73 0.78 15.98
C ILE A 61 4.51 -0.37 16.98
N ALA A 62 3.42 -1.12 16.85
CA ALA A 62 3.13 -2.29 17.69
C ALA A 62 4.00 -3.53 17.37
N GLY A 63 4.95 -3.43 16.43
CA GLY A 63 5.93 -4.48 16.10
C GLY A 63 5.49 -5.44 14.99
N LEU A 64 4.43 -5.14 14.24
CA LEU A 64 3.99 -5.97 13.11
C LEU A 64 4.50 -5.40 11.78
N LYS A 65 4.93 -6.28 10.88
CA LYS A 65 5.07 -5.90 9.47
C LYS A 65 3.69 -5.61 8.91
N SER A 66 3.47 -4.36 8.47
CA SER A 66 2.19 -3.85 8.02
C SER A 66 2.23 -3.36 6.57
N LEU A 67 1.11 -3.55 5.86
CA LEU A 67 0.96 -3.21 4.45
C LEU A 67 -0.42 -2.59 4.19
N THR A 68 -0.49 -1.64 3.27
CA THR A 68 -1.75 -1.16 2.67
C THR A 68 -1.65 -1.21 1.14
N ALA A 69 -2.80 -1.25 0.46
CA ALA A 69 -2.89 -1.19 -1.00
C ALA A 69 -3.91 -0.13 -1.41
N THR A 70 -3.56 0.65 -2.43
CA THR A 70 -4.35 1.78 -2.92
C THR A 70 -4.09 2.07 -4.39
N SER A 71 -4.57 3.20 -4.89
CA SER A 71 -4.26 3.77 -6.21
C SER A 71 -4.15 5.30 -6.09
N GLY A 72 -3.79 6.00 -7.17
CA GLY A 72 -3.50 7.46 -7.20
C GLY A 72 -4.35 8.35 -6.27
N PRO A 73 -5.71 8.34 -6.31
CA PRO A 73 -6.51 9.16 -5.41
C PRO A 73 -6.28 8.87 -3.91
N GLY A 74 -6.15 7.60 -3.56
CA GLY A 74 -5.87 7.18 -2.20
C GLY A 74 -4.42 7.47 -1.81
N MET A 75 -3.48 7.38 -2.74
CA MET A 75 -2.09 7.83 -2.53
C MET A 75 -2.02 9.33 -2.19
N CYS A 76 -2.88 10.18 -2.77
CA CYS A 76 -3.00 11.59 -2.37
C CYS A 76 -3.39 11.73 -0.89
N LEU A 77 -4.40 10.97 -0.44
CA LEU A 77 -4.92 11.06 0.91
C LEU A 77 -3.93 10.53 1.97
N LYS A 78 -3.02 9.63 1.58
CA LYS A 78 -2.03 9.05 2.50
C LYS A 78 -0.80 9.93 2.75
N GLN A 79 -0.59 11.01 1.99
CA GLN A 79 0.67 11.78 2.00
C GLN A 79 1.04 12.35 3.38
N GLU A 80 0.07 12.86 4.14
CA GLU A 80 0.34 13.41 5.48
C GLU A 80 0.85 12.31 6.44
N ASN A 81 0.17 11.17 6.46
CA ASN A 81 0.57 10.01 7.26
C ASN A 81 1.89 9.39 6.79
N LEU A 82 2.19 9.41 5.49
CA LEU A 82 3.51 9.01 4.99
C LEU A 82 4.62 9.93 5.51
N GLY A 83 4.39 11.25 5.53
CA GLY A 83 5.32 12.20 6.16
C GLY A 83 5.55 11.88 7.64
N PHE A 84 4.48 11.57 8.38
CA PHE A 84 4.57 11.14 9.78
C PHE A 84 5.37 9.83 9.94
N ALA A 85 5.14 8.84 9.09
CA ALA A 85 5.88 7.57 9.13
C ALA A 85 7.38 7.79 8.86
N ILE A 86 7.72 8.65 7.91
CA ILE A 86 9.12 8.94 7.55
C ILE A 86 9.85 9.63 8.70
N ILE A 87 9.29 10.71 9.25
CA ILE A 87 9.97 11.46 10.32
C ILE A 87 10.14 10.66 11.61
N ASN A 88 9.30 9.64 11.84
CA ASN A 88 9.40 8.74 12.98
C ASN A 88 10.09 7.41 12.66
N GLU A 89 10.66 7.24 11.46
CA GLU A 89 11.34 6.02 11.01
C GLU A 89 10.48 4.75 11.14
N ILE A 90 9.18 4.86 10.87
CA ILE A 90 8.21 3.77 11.04
C ILE A 90 8.13 2.94 9.74
N PRO A 91 8.54 1.65 9.76
CA PRO A 91 8.57 0.82 8.55
C PRO A 91 7.17 0.37 8.14
N CYS A 92 6.71 0.76 6.96
CA CYS A 92 5.47 0.30 6.38
C CYS A 92 5.55 0.25 4.84
N VAL A 93 4.72 -0.59 4.22
CA VAL A 93 4.65 -0.70 2.76
C VAL A 93 3.30 -0.20 2.24
N VAL A 94 3.34 0.65 1.21
CA VAL A 94 2.16 1.10 0.45
C VAL A 94 2.27 0.55 -0.97
N VAL A 95 1.31 -0.26 -1.38
CA VAL A 95 1.20 -0.74 -2.76
C VAL A 95 0.32 0.21 -3.54
N ASP A 96 0.91 0.89 -4.51
CA ASP A 96 0.18 1.77 -5.44
C ASP A 96 -0.12 1.03 -6.75
N ALA A 97 -1.36 0.55 -6.87
CA ALA A 97 -1.85 -0.06 -8.09
C ALA A 97 -2.25 1.06 -9.07
N GLN A 98 -1.26 1.60 -9.78
CA GLN A 98 -1.41 2.81 -10.60
C GLN A 98 -2.45 2.63 -11.72
N ARG A 99 -3.30 3.65 -11.85
CA ARG A 99 -4.34 3.76 -12.89
C ARG A 99 -4.33 5.16 -13.49
N VAL A 100 -5.02 5.35 -14.61
CA VAL A 100 -5.05 6.67 -15.28
C VAL A 100 -5.66 7.72 -14.35
N GLY A 101 -4.90 8.78 -14.05
CA GLY A 101 -5.35 10.04 -13.46
C GLY A 101 -5.44 11.18 -14.49
N PRO A 102 -5.47 12.46 -14.07
CA PRO A 102 -5.52 12.95 -12.68
C PRO A 102 -6.92 12.81 -12.07
N SER A 103 -7.04 13.09 -10.76
CA SER A 103 -8.29 12.94 -10.00
C SER A 103 -8.86 11.52 -10.17
N THR A 104 -10.16 11.36 -10.41
CA THR A 104 -10.77 10.05 -10.66
C THR A 104 -10.15 9.32 -11.86
N GLY A 105 -9.79 10.09 -12.89
CA GLY A 105 -9.25 9.62 -14.16
C GLY A 105 -10.07 8.47 -14.76
N SER A 106 -9.41 7.39 -15.18
CA SER A 106 -10.07 6.18 -15.70
C SER A 106 -9.73 4.98 -14.82
N PRO A 107 -10.64 4.59 -13.90
CA PRO A 107 -10.39 3.56 -12.89
C PRO A 107 -9.93 2.19 -13.42
N THR A 108 -10.29 1.87 -14.67
CA THR A 108 -10.05 0.56 -15.30
C THR A 108 -8.90 0.58 -16.32
N LYS A 109 -8.26 1.74 -16.54
CA LYS A 109 -7.12 1.85 -17.47
C LYS A 109 -5.81 1.96 -16.69
N PRO A 110 -4.78 1.19 -17.07
CA PRO A 110 -3.47 1.25 -16.41
C PRO A 110 -2.74 2.55 -16.74
N SER A 111 -1.87 2.99 -15.84
CA SER A 111 -0.96 4.12 -16.00
C SER A 111 0.31 3.91 -15.19
N GLN A 112 1.32 4.76 -15.42
CA GLN A 112 2.58 4.81 -14.67
C GLN A 112 2.88 6.24 -14.18
N GLY A 113 1.84 7.08 -14.04
CA GLY A 113 1.95 8.51 -13.79
C GLY A 113 2.26 8.89 -12.33
N ASP A 114 2.14 7.97 -11.38
CA ASP A 114 2.15 8.30 -9.96
C ASP A 114 3.57 8.21 -9.35
N MET A 115 4.59 7.85 -10.13
CA MET A 115 5.98 7.71 -9.65
C MET A 115 6.53 8.98 -9.01
N MET A 116 6.19 10.15 -9.56
CA MET A 116 6.60 11.43 -8.96
C MET A 116 5.93 11.66 -7.61
N GLN A 117 4.65 11.32 -7.50
CA GLN A 117 3.90 11.41 -6.24
C GLN A 117 4.44 10.42 -5.20
N ALA A 118 4.79 9.19 -5.60
CA ALA A 118 5.37 8.20 -4.70
C ALA A 118 6.74 8.63 -4.15
N ARG A 119 7.50 9.46 -4.88
CA ARG A 119 8.85 9.92 -4.48
C ARG A 119 8.88 11.27 -3.76
N TRP A 120 7.95 12.15 -4.07
CA TRP A 120 7.97 13.57 -3.65
C TRP A 120 6.62 14.10 -3.20
N GLY A 121 5.63 13.23 -2.96
CA GLY A 121 4.24 13.64 -2.71
C GLY A 121 3.99 14.27 -1.34
N THR A 122 4.77 13.92 -0.31
CA THR A 122 4.62 14.51 1.03
C THR A 122 5.49 15.76 1.17
N HIS A 123 5.13 16.62 2.11
CA HIS A 123 5.79 17.91 2.31
C HIS A 123 7.11 17.77 3.07
N GLY A 124 8.01 18.74 2.85
CA GLY A 124 9.35 18.75 3.47
C GLY A 124 10.35 17.82 2.76
N ASP A 125 11.63 17.97 3.09
CA ASP A 125 12.68 17.11 2.55
C ASP A 125 12.66 15.75 3.26
N HIS A 126 12.55 14.68 2.49
CA HIS A 126 12.40 13.34 3.05
C HIS A 126 12.96 12.25 2.12
N PRO A 127 13.54 11.17 2.67
CA PRO A 127 13.82 9.98 1.90
C PRO A 127 12.56 9.09 1.82
N ILE A 128 12.27 8.55 0.64
CA ILE A 128 11.32 7.46 0.47
C ILE A 128 11.82 6.46 -0.56
N ILE A 129 11.67 5.16 -0.26
CA ILE A 129 11.99 4.08 -1.19
C ILE A 129 10.76 3.87 -2.07
N ALA A 130 10.89 4.13 -3.38
CA ALA A 130 9.85 3.80 -4.35
C ALA A 130 10.40 2.81 -5.39
N LEU A 131 9.70 1.70 -5.56
CA LEU A 131 10.03 0.60 -6.46
C LEU A 131 8.91 0.47 -7.49
N ALA A 132 9.27 0.13 -8.74
CA ALA A 132 8.32 -0.03 -9.84
C ALA A 132 8.52 -1.41 -10.51
N PRO A 133 7.83 -2.47 -10.04
CA PRO A 133 7.93 -3.78 -10.65
C PRO A 133 7.33 -3.77 -12.06
N SER A 134 7.98 -4.48 -12.99
CA SER A 134 7.59 -4.61 -14.40
C SER A 134 6.96 -5.96 -14.73
N THR A 135 7.16 -6.98 -13.88
CA THR A 135 6.65 -8.34 -14.11
C THR A 135 5.98 -8.92 -12.85
N VAL A 136 5.18 -9.98 -13.03
CA VAL A 136 4.57 -10.70 -11.91
C VAL A 136 5.63 -11.29 -10.96
N SER A 137 6.75 -11.76 -11.51
CA SER A 137 7.87 -12.26 -10.71
C SER A 137 8.51 -11.14 -9.88
N GLU A 138 8.69 -9.96 -10.48
CA GLU A 138 9.22 -8.80 -9.75
C GLU A 138 8.23 -8.32 -8.67
N ILE A 139 6.92 -8.34 -8.93
CA ILE A 139 5.93 -8.02 -7.89
C ILE A 139 6.09 -8.97 -6.69
N LEU A 140 6.22 -10.28 -6.95
CA LEU A 140 6.44 -11.25 -5.88
C LEU A 140 7.72 -10.92 -5.11
N THR A 141 8.85 -10.78 -5.80
CA THR A 141 10.18 -10.63 -5.17
C THR A 141 10.39 -9.26 -4.51
N LEU A 142 9.83 -8.18 -5.05
CA LEU A 142 9.99 -6.82 -4.49
C LEU A 142 8.99 -6.52 -3.37
N THR A 143 7.96 -7.36 -3.20
CA THR A 143 7.11 -7.32 -2.00
C THR A 143 7.74 -8.12 -0.84
N ILE A 144 8.77 -8.95 -1.12
CA ILE A 144 9.52 -9.76 -0.15
C ILE A 144 10.55 -8.94 0.63
#